data_AF-A0A9P8FG24-F1
#
_entry.id   AF-A0A9P8FG24-F1
#
_cell.length_a   1.000
_cell.length_b   1.000
_cell.length_c   1.000
_cell.angle_alpha   90.00
_cell.angle_beta   90.00
_cell.angle_gamma   90.00
#
_symmetry.space_group_name_H-M   'P 1'
#
loop_
_entity.id
_entity.type
_entity.pdbx_description
1 polymer ?
#
loop_
_entity_poly.entity_id
_entity_poly.type
_entity_poly.pdbx_seq_one_letter_code
_entity_poly.pdbx_strand_id
1 'polypeptide(L)'
;MALSGLVRPIKSRAVHLRLHPRVETLAESREMLRLMQQYGRVEMFRNFKYDALPVANTMIAIFETDEAAQKLLEASPLRFVMSPEGSGDGRQRHYQLQANTSTFHHRDQIDQTAYNGSYKISSRCPVQEDLAKNVPMLGLSEFTLRKEEKPWRVLRSEKQKEEGAKTLRQLLDEGPASNKSTTANHVQQEKSID
;
A
#
# COMPACT_ATOMS: atom_id res chain seq x y z
N MET A 1 12.90 -24.85 18.78
CA MET A 1 13.66 -24.43 17.59
C MET A 1 12.67 -24.22 16.45
N ALA A 2 12.34 -22.98 16.12
CA ALA A 2 11.41 -22.68 15.03
C ALA A 2 12.21 -22.39 13.75
N LEU A 3 11.93 -23.13 12.69
CA LEU A 3 12.46 -22.90 11.34
C LEU A 3 11.85 -21.61 10.77
N SER A 4 12.34 -20.47 11.21
CA SER A 4 11.89 -19.12 10.82
C SER A 4 12.38 -18.67 9.44
N GLY A 5 12.79 -19.60 8.56
CA GLY A 5 13.49 -19.30 7.31
C GLY A 5 12.78 -19.75 6.03
N LEU A 6 11.75 -20.60 6.12
CA LEU A 6 10.98 -20.98 4.94
C LEU A 6 9.85 -19.98 4.71
N VAL A 7 9.89 -19.36 3.54
CA VAL A 7 8.89 -18.40 3.04
C VAL A 7 7.53 -19.09 3.05
N ARG A 8 6.63 -18.65 3.94
CA ARG A 8 5.32 -19.27 4.10
C ARG A 8 4.31 -18.64 3.13
N PRO A 9 3.49 -19.43 2.43
CA PRO A 9 2.48 -18.90 1.53
C PRO A 9 1.52 -17.98 2.28
N ILE A 10 1.24 -16.80 1.72
CA ILE A 10 0.43 -15.75 2.37
C ILE A 10 -1.04 -15.90 2.03
N LYS A 11 -1.37 -16.47 0.87
CA LYS A 11 -2.74 -16.63 0.39
C LYS A 11 -3.64 -17.38 1.38
N SER A 12 -3.11 -18.37 2.09
CA SER A 12 -3.85 -19.13 3.10
C SER A 12 -3.91 -18.44 4.48
N ARG A 13 -3.06 -17.45 4.73
CA ARG A 13 -2.94 -16.76 6.03
C ARG A 13 -3.55 -15.36 6.04
N ALA A 14 -3.78 -14.80 4.84
CA ALA A 14 -4.31 -13.46 4.66
C ALA A 14 -5.84 -13.49 4.62
N VAL A 15 -6.45 -12.67 5.48
CA VAL A 15 -7.89 -12.51 5.57
C VAL A 15 -8.27 -11.08 5.23
N HIS A 16 -9.27 -10.95 4.38
CA HIS A 16 -9.92 -9.71 4.06
C HIS A 16 -11.12 -9.50 4.99
N LEU A 17 -11.18 -8.35 5.63
CA LEU A 17 -12.17 -8.03 6.64
C LEU A 17 -13.07 -6.91 6.16
N ARG A 18 -14.38 -7.14 6.23
CA ARG A 18 -15.39 -6.12 6.05
C ARG A 18 -16.06 -5.81 7.37
N LEU A 19 -16.04 -4.55 7.78
CA LEU A 19 -16.64 -4.10 9.03
C LEU A 19 -17.83 -3.18 8.76
N HIS A 20 -18.97 -3.45 9.38
CA HIS A 20 -20.15 -2.60 9.34
C HIS A 20 -20.63 -2.36 10.79
N PRO A 21 -20.79 -1.12 11.27
CA PRO A 21 -20.55 0.18 10.61
C PRO A 21 -19.05 0.52 10.46
N ARG A 22 -18.76 1.66 9.83
CA ARG A 22 -17.38 2.10 9.52
C ARG A 22 -16.56 2.37 10.79
N VAL A 23 -15.27 2.03 10.75
CA VAL A 23 -14.29 2.43 11.77
C VAL A 23 -14.03 3.94 11.68
N GLU A 24 -14.37 4.69 12.72
CA GLU A 24 -14.14 6.13 12.84
C GLU A 24 -12.85 6.43 13.59
N THR A 25 -12.45 5.58 14.54
CA THR A 25 -11.33 5.89 15.45
C THR A 25 -10.20 4.88 15.36
N LEU A 26 -9.00 5.29 15.81
CA LEU A 26 -7.88 4.36 15.99
C LEU A 26 -8.12 3.39 17.16
N ALA A 27 -8.91 3.80 18.17
CA ALA A 27 -9.26 2.95 19.31
C ALA A 27 -10.03 1.70 18.86
N GLU A 28 -11.09 1.88 18.06
CA GLU A 28 -11.84 0.77 17.45
C GLU A 28 -10.90 -0.16 16.66
N SER A 29 -10.01 0.42 15.86
CA SER A 29 -9.04 -0.36 15.08
C SER A 29 -8.08 -1.19 15.95
N ARG A 30 -7.74 -0.71 17.16
CA ARG A 30 -6.90 -1.45 18.12
C ARG A 30 -7.67 -2.57 18.79
N GLU A 31 -8.94 -2.36 19.11
CA GLU A 31 -9.79 -3.43 19.64
C GLU A 31 -10.01 -4.52 18.60
N MET A 32 -10.17 -4.15 17.32
CA MET A 32 -10.24 -5.11 16.22
C MET A 32 -8.99 -5.99 16.19
N LEU A 33 -7.81 -5.37 16.28
CA LEU A 33 -6.56 -6.10 16.35
C LEU A 33 -6.53 -7.04 17.58
N ARG A 34 -7.02 -6.60 18.74
CA ARG A 34 -7.12 -7.46 19.94
C ARG A 34 -8.04 -8.66 19.71
N LEU A 35 -9.19 -8.48 19.08
CA LEU A 35 -10.09 -9.58 18.72
C LEU A 35 -9.39 -10.59 17.81
N MET A 36 -8.66 -10.12 16.80
CA MET A 36 -7.93 -11.00 15.89
C MET A 36 -6.81 -11.76 16.61
N GLN A 37 -6.12 -11.10 17.54
CA GLN A 37 -5.07 -11.72 18.35
C GLN A 37 -5.58 -12.89 19.21
N GLN A 38 -6.88 -12.97 19.52
CA GLN A 38 -7.47 -14.12 20.22
C GLN A 38 -7.45 -15.41 19.39
N TYR A 39 -7.53 -15.30 18.06
CA TYR A 39 -7.53 -16.44 17.15
C TYR A 39 -6.11 -16.89 16.77
N GLY A 40 -5.14 -15.99 16.84
CA GLY A 40 -3.74 -16.29 16.61
C GLY A 40 -2.87 -15.05 16.49
N ARG A 41 -1.56 -15.26 16.39
CA ARG A 41 -0.61 -14.17 16.24
C ARG A 41 -0.75 -13.51 14.87
N VAL A 42 -1.01 -12.21 14.88
CA VAL A 42 -1.14 -11.39 13.67
C VAL A 42 0.23 -10.84 13.31
N GLU A 43 0.72 -11.19 12.12
CA GLU A 43 1.99 -10.70 11.57
C GLU A 43 1.85 -9.26 11.06
N MET A 44 0.72 -8.97 10.40
CA MET A 44 0.45 -7.66 9.82
C MET A 44 -1.04 -7.35 9.91
N PHE A 45 -1.37 -6.14 10.33
CA PHE A 45 -2.74 -5.62 10.35
C PHE A 45 -2.74 -4.22 9.74
N ARG A 46 -3.59 -4.00 8.74
CA ARG A 46 -3.69 -2.73 8.03
C ARG A 46 -5.14 -2.34 7.83
N ASN A 47 -5.43 -1.08 8.13
CA ASN A 47 -6.73 -0.47 7.90
C ASN A 47 -6.66 0.46 6.68
N PHE A 48 -7.49 0.21 5.67
CA PHE A 48 -7.45 0.96 4.41
C PHE A 48 -8.02 2.36 4.52
N LYS A 49 -8.65 2.73 5.63
CA LYS A 49 -9.09 4.11 5.85
C LYS A 49 -7.93 5.13 5.75
N TYR A 50 -6.74 4.74 6.19
CA TYR A 50 -5.56 5.61 6.24
C TYR A 50 -4.63 5.42 5.04
N ASP A 51 -5.07 4.67 4.03
CA ASP A 51 -4.29 4.47 2.82
C ASP A 51 -4.42 5.68 1.89
N ALA A 52 -3.47 5.81 0.95
CA ALA A 52 -3.52 6.87 -0.05
C ALA A 52 -4.80 6.81 -0.91
N LEU A 53 -5.30 5.59 -1.14
CA LEU A 53 -6.60 5.31 -1.77
C LEU A 53 -7.55 4.71 -0.72
N PRO A 54 -8.30 5.53 0.02
CA PRO A 54 -9.05 5.05 1.17
C PRO A 54 -10.25 4.21 0.73
N VAL A 55 -10.23 2.92 1.07
CA VAL A 55 -11.38 2.03 0.90
C VAL A 55 -12.14 1.95 2.22
N ALA A 56 -13.41 2.36 2.20
CA ALA A 56 -14.25 2.32 3.40
C ALA A 56 -14.49 0.86 3.86
N ASN A 57 -14.70 0.69 5.16
CA ASN A 57 -15.17 -0.56 5.78
C ASN A 57 -14.28 -1.78 5.55
N THR A 58 -13.04 -1.58 5.13
CA THR A 58 -12.18 -2.66 4.66
C THR A 58 -10.86 -2.66 5.41
N MET A 59 -10.46 -3.84 5.89
CA MET A 59 -9.20 -4.06 6.59
C MET A 59 -8.58 -5.37 6.11
N ILE A 60 -7.26 -5.49 6.25
CA ILE A 60 -6.54 -6.73 5.99
C ILE A 60 -5.76 -7.14 7.23
N ALA A 61 -5.80 -8.43 7.51
CA ALA A 61 -4.95 -9.05 8.50
C ALA A 61 -4.23 -10.27 7.89
N ILE A 62 -2.96 -10.42 8.23
CA ILE A 62 -2.15 -11.56 7.85
C ILE A 62 -1.70 -12.24 9.13
N PHE A 63 -2.05 -13.50 9.29
CA PHE A 63 -1.67 -14.31 10.44
C PHE A 63 -0.32 -15.00 10.26
N GLU A 64 0.31 -15.34 11.38
CA GLU A 64 1.54 -16.15 11.37
C GLU A 64 1.26 -17.58 10.88
N THR A 65 0.11 -18.15 11.25
CA THR A 65 -0.35 -19.50 10.88
C THR A 65 -1.58 -19.45 9.98
N ASP A 66 -1.76 -20.46 9.15
CA ASP A 66 -2.94 -20.69 8.32
C ASP A 66 -4.14 -21.17 9.14
N GLU A 67 -3.90 -22.01 10.15
CA GLU A 67 -4.95 -22.46 11.08
C GLU A 67 -5.67 -21.29 11.77
N ALA A 68 -4.94 -20.22 12.14
CA ALA A 68 -5.53 -19.05 12.77
C ALA A 68 -6.46 -18.29 11.81
N ALA A 69 -6.07 -18.19 10.54
CA ALA A 69 -6.88 -17.58 9.50
C ALA A 69 -8.16 -18.41 9.25
N GLN A 70 -8.04 -19.74 9.20
CA GLN A 70 -9.19 -20.64 9.03
C GLN A 70 -10.19 -20.54 10.19
N LYS A 71 -9.72 -20.56 11.45
CA LYS A 71 -10.59 -20.39 12.62
C LYS A 71 -11.39 -19.09 12.58
N LEU A 72 -10.76 -18.00 12.14
CA LEU A 72 -11.45 -16.72 11.99
C LEU A 72 -12.49 -16.75 10.85
N LEU A 73 -12.18 -17.42 9.73
CA LEU A 73 -13.12 -17.60 8.63
C LEU A 73 -14.34 -18.44 9.05
N GLU A 74 -14.12 -19.49 9.83
CA GLU A 74 -15.19 -20.34 10.37
C GLU A 74 -16.05 -19.60 11.42
N ALA A 75 -15.43 -18.73 12.21
CA ALA A 75 -16.14 -17.90 13.18
C ALA A 75 -16.88 -16.70 12.55
N SER A 76 -16.68 -16.47 11.24
CA SER A 76 -17.35 -15.39 10.50
C SER A 76 -18.84 -15.72 10.30
N PRO A 77 -19.76 -14.75 10.48
CA PRO A 77 -19.56 -13.34 10.83
C PRO A 77 -19.51 -13.10 12.35
N LEU A 78 -18.53 -12.30 12.80
CA LEU A 78 -18.38 -11.93 14.21
C LEU A 78 -19.21 -10.68 14.54
N ARG A 79 -20.05 -10.78 15.57
CA ARG A 79 -20.83 -9.66 16.10
C ARG A 79 -20.32 -9.33 17.49
N PHE A 80 -19.97 -8.08 17.72
CA PHE A 80 -19.49 -7.63 19.01
C PHE A 80 -19.87 -6.17 19.24
N VAL A 81 -19.76 -5.75 20.48
CA VAL A 81 -20.03 -4.39 20.90
C VAL A 81 -18.71 -3.78 21.32
N MET A 82 -18.37 -2.63 20.73
CA MET A 82 -17.18 -1.87 21.14
C MET A 82 -17.62 -0.60 21.83
N SER A 83 -16.84 -0.24 22.85
CA SER A 83 -16.91 1.08 23.45
C SER A 83 -15.79 1.92 22.84
N PRO A 84 -16.08 3.00 22.12
CA PRO A 84 -15.05 3.89 21.61
C PRO A 84 -14.31 4.56 22.77
N GLU A 85 -13.14 4.02 23.16
CA GLU A 85 -12.25 4.68 24.12
C GLU A 85 -11.72 5.98 23.49
N GLY A 86 -12.38 7.10 23.82
CA GLY A 86 -12.01 8.44 23.36
C GLY A 86 -13.14 9.27 22.78
N SER A 87 -14.31 8.70 22.49
CA SER A 87 -15.51 9.52 22.26
C SER A 87 -16.22 9.67 23.60
N GLY A 88 -16.28 10.89 24.14
CA GLY A 88 -16.91 11.22 25.43
C GLY A 88 -18.41 10.90 25.56
N ASP A 89 -18.98 10.16 24.60
CA ASP A 89 -20.40 9.88 24.49
C ASP A 89 -20.80 8.49 25.01
N GLY A 90 -19.85 7.62 25.42
CA GLY A 90 -20.13 6.34 26.09
C GLY A 90 -21.06 5.37 25.33
N ARG A 91 -21.38 5.68 24.06
CA ARG A 91 -22.34 4.91 23.26
C ARG A 91 -21.67 3.67 22.72
N GLN A 92 -22.03 2.55 23.33
CA GLN A 92 -21.76 1.22 22.81
C GLN A 92 -22.37 1.08 21.41
N ARG A 93 -21.55 0.74 20.43
CA ARG A 93 -21.98 0.52 19.05
C ARG A 93 -21.83 -0.96 18.72
N HIS A 94 -22.84 -1.51 18.04
CA HIS A 94 -22.81 -2.87 17.53
C HIS A 94 -22.02 -2.90 16.22
N TYR A 95 -21.03 -3.78 16.14
CA TYR A 95 -20.25 -4.00 14.94
C TYR A 95 -20.41 -5.44 14.46
N GLN A 96 -20.45 -5.58 13.15
CA GLN A 96 -20.39 -6.85 12.45
C GLN A 96 -19.11 -6.89 11.61
N LEU A 97 -18.27 -7.87 11.89
CA LEU A 97 -17.07 -8.18 11.13
C LEU A 97 -17.33 -9.43 10.28
N GLN A 98 -17.18 -9.27 8.97
CA GLN A 98 -17.17 -10.36 8.00
C GLN A 98 -15.73 -10.64 7.60
N ALA A 99 -15.26 -11.85 7.89
CA ALA A 99 -13.98 -12.35 7.42
C ALA A 99 -14.19 -13.16 6.14
N ASN A 100 -13.41 -12.82 5.10
CA ASN A 100 -13.38 -13.49 3.81
C ASN A 100 -11.93 -13.85 3.46
N THR A 101 -11.72 -14.93 2.71
CA THR A 101 -10.39 -15.26 2.17
C THR A 101 -9.88 -14.12 1.31
N SER A 102 -8.63 -13.69 1.52
CA SER A 102 -8.05 -12.63 0.72
C SER A 102 -7.81 -13.10 -0.71
N THR A 103 -8.50 -12.47 -1.67
CA THR A 103 -8.13 -12.49 -3.10
C THR A 103 -7.22 -11.33 -3.48
N PHE A 104 -6.82 -10.52 -2.49
CA PHE A 104 -6.12 -9.27 -2.74
C PHE A 104 -4.68 -9.54 -3.22
N HIS A 105 -4.26 -8.90 -4.31
CA HIS A 105 -2.87 -8.89 -4.73
C HIS A 105 -2.06 -7.99 -3.79
N HIS A 106 -1.62 -8.57 -2.68
CA HIS A 106 -0.93 -7.87 -1.60
C HIS A 106 0.32 -7.10 -2.07
N ARG A 107 0.97 -7.59 -3.12
CA ARG A 107 2.15 -6.97 -3.74
C ARG A 107 1.82 -5.60 -4.34
N ASP A 108 0.76 -5.53 -5.15
CA ASP A 108 0.34 -4.31 -5.84
C ASP A 108 -0.06 -3.22 -4.85
N GLN A 109 -0.71 -3.59 -3.74
CA GLN A 109 -1.07 -2.63 -2.69
C GLN A 109 0.16 -2.08 -1.97
N ILE A 110 1.15 -2.93 -1.67
CA ILE A 110 2.39 -2.49 -1.03
C ILE A 110 3.17 -1.59 -2.00
N ASP A 111 3.03 -1.82 -3.30
CA ASP A 111 3.65 -0.99 -4.34
C ASP A 111 3.06 0.41 -4.48
N GLN A 112 1.76 0.57 -4.29
CA GLN A 112 1.08 1.87 -4.38
C GLN A 112 1.41 2.83 -3.23
N THR A 113 2.00 2.35 -2.14
CA THR A 113 2.29 3.19 -0.97
C THR A 113 3.47 4.14 -1.22
N ALA A 114 3.24 5.45 -1.10
CA ALA A 114 4.25 6.49 -1.33
C ALA A 114 5.52 6.36 -0.46
N TYR A 115 5.37 5.79 0.73
CA TYR A 115 6.44 5.60 1.71
C TYR A 115 7.36 4.42 1.42
N ASN A 116 7.01 3.55 0.46
CA ASN A 116 7.75 2.32 0.22
C ASN A 116 8.74 2.50 -0.94
N GLY A 117 10.00 2.16 -0.72
CA GLY A 117 11.08 2.30 -1.73
C GLY A 117 11.13 1.13 -2.69
N SER A 118 11.79 1.25 -3.84
CA SER A 118 11.90 0.12 -4.78
C SER A 118 12.37 -1.16 -4.08
N TYR A 119 11.72 -2.27 -4.39
CA TYR A 119 12.11 -3.59 -3.93
C TYR A 119 13.56 -3.90 -4.31
N LYS A 120 14.36 -4.34 -3.33
CA LYS A 120 15.71 -4.83 -3.58
C LYS A 120 15.64 -6.34 -3.69
N ILE A 121 15.89 -6.84 -4.90
CA ILE A 121 15.99 -8.28 -5.16
C ILE A 121 17.09 -8.84 -4.26
N SER A 122 16.71 -9.66 -3.27
CA SER A 122 17.67 -10.34 -2.42
C SER A 122 18.31 -11.49 -3.21
N SER A 123 19.43 -11.19 -3.87
CA SER A 123 20.20 -12.16 -4.67
C SER A 123 20.83 -13.28 -3.84
N ARG A 124 20.80 -13.19 -2.51
CA ARG A 124 21.47 -14.12 -1.60
C ARG A 124 20.61 -15.33 -1.20
N CYS A 125 19.32 -15.35 -1.57
CA CYS A 125 18.43 -16.44 -1.20
C CYS A 125 18.34 -17.50 -2.31
N PRO A 126 18.55 -18.80 -2.01
CA PRO A 126 18.49 -19.87 -3.02
C PRO A 126 17.09 -20.00 -3.65
N VAL A 127 16.03 -19.71 -2.89
CA VAL A 127 14.65 -19.63 -3.40
C VAL A 127 14.51 -18.51 -4.44
N GLN A 128 15.18 -17.37 -4.23
CA GLN A 128 15.18 -16.27 -5.21
C GLN A 128 15.89 -16.67 -6.48
N GLU A 129 17.03 -17.37 -6.35
CA GLU A 129 17.84 -17.79 -7.49
C GLU A 129 17.08 -18.78 -8.38
N ASP A 130 16.34 -19.70 -7.77
CA ASP A 130 15.48 -20.65 -8.48
C ASP A 130 14.29 -19.95 -9.16
N LEU A 131 13.61 -19.05 -8.45
CA LEU A 131 12.53 -18.25 -9.03
C LEU A 131 13.03 -17.32 -10.15
N ALA A 132 14.22 -16.74 -10.02
CA ALA A 132 14.80 -15.87 -11.04
C ALA A 132 15.15 -16.62 -12.34
N LYS A 133 15.43 -17.92 -12.26
CA LYS A 133 15.66 -18.78 -13.43
C LYS A 133 14.34 -19.16 -14.12
N ASN A 134 13.27 -19.35 -13.35
CA ASN A 134 11.97 -19.83 -13.85
C ASN A 134 11.01 -18.71 -14.30
N VAL A 135 11.16 -17.50 -13.77
CA VAL A 135 10.22 -16.40 -14.00
C VAL A 135 10.74 -15.48 -15.11
N PRO A 136 9.91 -15.07 -16.09
CA PRO A 136 10.34 -14.28 -17.26
C PRO A 136 10.98 -12.92 -16.94
N MET A 137 10.68 -12.37 -15.76
CA MET A 137 11.15 -11.05 -15.33
C MET A 137 11.62 -11.10 -13.88
N LEU A 138 12.77 -10.49 -13.62
CA LEU A 138 13.38 -10.42 -12.29
C LEU A 138 12.49 -9.70 -11.25
N GLY A 139 11.59 -8.82 -11.67
CA GLY A 139 10.63 -8.16 -10.77
C GLY A 139 9.50 -9.06 -10.29
N LEU A 140 9.25 -10.20 -10.94
CA LEU A 140 8.21 -11.16 -10.58
C LEU A 140 8.74 -12.31 -9.71
N SER A 141 10.06 -12.48 -9.61
CA SER A 141 10.68 -13.57 -8.84
C SER A 141 10.78 -13.28 -7.33
N GLU A 142 10.48 -12.05 -6.91
CA GLU A 142 10.66 -11.64 -5.52
C GLU A 142 9.59 -12.21 -4.59
N PHE A 143 10.03 -12.88 -3.53
CA PHE A 143 9.13 -13.54 -2.57
C PHE A 143 8.92 -12.75 -1.27
N THR A 144 9.75 -11.74 -1.00
CA THR A 144 9.65 -10.92 0.20
C THR A 144 8.73 -9.72 -0.02
N LEU A 145 7.67 -9.59 0.78
CA LEU A 145 6.81 -8.39 0.80
C LEU A 145 7.31 -7.30 1.76
N ARG A 146 8.50 -7.49 2.36
CA ARG A 146 9.14 -6.49 3.20
C ARG A 146 9.82 -5.47 2.31
N LYS A 147 9.05 -4.47 1.90
CA LYS A 147 9.55 -3.31 1.17
C LYS A 147 10.27 -2.40 2.17
N GLU A 148 11.52 -2.02 1.88
CA GLU A 148 12.25 -1.06 2.71
C GLU A 148 11.53 0.30 2.66
N GLU A 149 11.41 0.96 3.80
CA GLU A 149 10.90 2.32 3.85
C GLU A 149 11.82 3.25 3.07
N LYS A 150 11.23 4.17 2.28
CA LYS A 150 12.01 5.21 1.62
C LYS A 150 12.70 6.05 2.69
N PRO A 151 14.01 6.29 2.56
CA PRO A 151 14.69 7.19 3.49
C PRO A 151 14.06 8.58 3.40
N TRP A 152 13.89 9.24 4.55
CA TRP A 152 13.17 10.51 4.67
C TRP A 152 13.66 11.62 3.72
N ARG A 153 14.96 11.59 3.36
CA ARG A 153 15.56 12.51 2.39
C ARG A 153 14.92 12.41 1.00
N VAL A 154 14.63 11.19 0.55
CA VAL A 154 14.02 10.93 -0.77
C VAL A 154 12.57 11.43 -0.77
N LEU A 155 11.82 11.13 0.28
CA LEU A 155 10.43 11.61 0.43
C LEU A 155 10.35 13.14 0.44
N ARG A 156 11.26 13.83 1.15
CA ARG A 156 11.33 15.30 1.10
C ARG A 156 11.64 15.83 -0.29
N SER A 157 12.56 15.18 -1.01
CA SER A 157 12.94 15.62 -2.37
C SER A 157 11.83 15.37 -3.38
N GLU A 158 11.11 14.24 -3.29
CA GLU A 158 9.92 13.97 -4.11
C GLU A 158 8.83 15.01 -3.83
N LYS A 159 8.53 15.28 -2.56
CA LYS A 159 7.53 16.29 -2.17
C LYS A 159 7.89 17.68 -2.70
N GLN A 160 9.15 18.09 -2.62
CA GLN A 160 9.61 19.38 -3.18
C GLN A 160 9.46 19.43 -4.71
N LYS A 161 9.70 18.32 -5.41
CA LYS A 161 9.49 18.23 -6.86
C LYS A 161 8.02 18.28 -7.23
N GLU A 162 7.15 17.63 -6.45
CA GLU A 162 5.70 17.70 -6.61
C GLU A 162 5.18 19.12 -6.38
N GLU A 163 5.64 19.79 -5.33
CA GLU A 163 5.30 21.19 -5.04
C GLU A 163 5.82 22.16 -6.11
N GLY A 164 6.98 21.86 -6.72
CA GLY A 164 7.55 22.62 -7.82
C GLY A 164 6.99 22.27 -9.20
N ALA A 165 6.24 21.17 -9.33
CA ALA A 165 5.64 20.77 -10.60
C ALA A 165 4.44 21.65 -10.89
N LYS A 166 4.45 22.30 -12.06
CA LYS A 166 3.30 23.07 -12.53
C LYS A 166 2.11 22.13 -12.69
N THR A 167 0.99 22.47 -12.08
CA THR A 167 -0.26 21.71 -12.25
C THR A 167 -0.71 21.75 -13.71
N LEU A 168 -1.42 20.73 -14.19
CA LEU A 168 -1.98 20.73 -15.57
C LEU A 168 -2.82 21.99 -15.87
N ARG A 169 -3.46 22.55 -14.83
CA ARG A 169 -4.20 23.80 -14.89
C ARG A 169 -3.28 25.01 -15.11
N GLN A 170 -2.16 25.09 -14.39
CA GLN A 170 -1.15 26.12 -14.60
C GLN A 170 -0.48 26.01 -15.98
N LEU A 171 -0.22 24.80 -16.49
CA LEU A 171 0.31 24.60 -17.84
C LEU A 171 -0.69 25.00 -18.93
N LEU A 172 -1.98 24.82 -18.68
CA LEU A 172 -3.05 25.26 -19.58
C LEU A 172 -3.18 26.79 -19.59
N ASP A 173 -3.08 27.42 -18.42
CA ASP A 173 -3.06 28.88 -18.28
C ASP A 173 -1.77 29.50 -18.88
N GLU A 174 -0.66 28.77 -18.86
CA GLU A 174 0.60 29.07 -19.58
C GLU A 174 0.56 28.76 -21.08
N GLY A 175 -0.64 28.58 -21.66
CA GLY A 175 -0.87 28.23 -23.06
C GLY A 175 0.09 28.91 -24.06
N PRO A 176 0.42 28.26 -25.18
CA PRO A 176 1.64 28.50 -25.96
C PRO A 176 1.83 29.98 -26.33
N ALA A 177 2.60 30.70 -25.51
CA ALA A 177 2.98 32.07 -25.78
C ALA A 177 4.05 32.08 -26.89
N SER A 178 3.57 32.24 -28.12
CA SER A 178 4.28 32.72 -29.31
C SER A 178 5.65 32.10 -29.61
N ASN A 179 5.66 31.09 -30.49
CA ASN A 179 6.76 30.88 -31.44
C ASN A 179 6.81 32.08 -32.41
N LYS A 180 7.36 33.23 -31.97
CA LYS A 180 7.64 34.41 -32.81
C LYS A 180 9.01 34.99 -32.48
N SER A 181 10.09 34.25 -32.73
CA SER A 181 11.44 34.85 -32.71
C SER A 181 12.51 34.18 -33.57
N THR A 182 12.23 33.08 -34.27
CA THR A 182 13.31 32.36 -35.01
C THR A 182 13.42 32.71 -36.52
N THR A 183 12.49 33.47 -37.11
CA THR A 183 12.53 33.79 -38.56
C THR A 183 13.11 35.16 -38.94
N ALA A 184 13.72 35.91 -38.01
CA ALA A 184 14.27 37.23 -38.33
C ALA A 184 15.76 37.24 -38.75
N ASN A 185 16.52 36.17 -38.51
CA ASN A 185 17.99 36.19 -38.69
C ASN A 185 18.49 35.64 -40.04
N HIS A 186 17.63 35.17 -40.96
CA HIS A 186 18.10 34.62 -42.24
C HIS A 186 18.15 35.66 -43.39
N VAL A 187 17.47 36.80 -43.28
CA VAL A 187 17.33 37.73 -44.43
C VAL A 187 18.45 38.78 -44.52
N GLN A 188 19.36 38.88 -43.53
CA GLN A 188 20.41 39.91 -43.52
C GLN A 188 21.79 39.47 -44.04
N GLN A 189 21.96 38.25 -44.55
CA GLN A 189 23.27 37.75 -45.02
C GLN A 189 23.50 37.74 -46.54
N GLU A 190 22.55 38.17 -47.37
CA GLU A 190 22.73 38.19 -48.85
C GLU A 190 23.06 39.56 -49.46
N LYS A 191 23.38 40.59 -48.65
CA LYS A 191 23.61 41.96 -49.18
C LYS A 191 25.02 42.51 -49.01
N SER A 192 26.04 41.67 -49.08
CA SER A 192 27.43 42.12 -48.97
C SER A 192 28.40 41.26 -49.78
N ILE A 193 28.24 41.22 -51.11
CA ILE A 193 29.31 40.87 -52.04
C ILE A 193 29.16 41.79 -53.26
N ASP A 194 29.90 42.89 -53.26
CA ASP A 194 30.39 43.62 -54.44
C ASP A 194 31.88 43.88 -54.20
#